data_AF-A0A327KQM2-F1
#
_entry.id   AF-A0A327KQM2-F1
#
_cell.length_a   1.000
_cell.length_b   1.000
_cell.length_c   1.000
_cell.angle_alpha   90.00
_cell.angle_beta   90.00
_cell.angle_gamma   90.00
#
_symmetry.space_group_name_H-M   'P 1'
#
loop_
_entity.id
_entity.type
_entity.pdbx_description
1 polymer ?
#
loop_
_entity_poly.entity_id
_entity_poly.type
_entity_poly.pdbx_seq_one_letter_code
_entity_poly.pdbx_strand_id
1 'polypeptide(L)'
;MPRFFRVSTFRGLLHGLRSEGPRGLVRLAHNELAAPRVALTRKVRSAVTALGDRFRRTTTASQAWSDDALQVVWDLAAAPVSFELAATLAGAEIERRKRGLAGINVIVVLGPHHGVKRETPAHETVEDPEARLWRLRHELLPLLAMLPSVRAHAVCADRQQAWSLITDDPHKLYPADYRVFLPSRPDPSAAREEARRAGTVWPLLAATAPGRRAAEEFLARTAQNRRPVVITLRNSGLSPARNSRVADWVAFADGLDPERYVPIFVPDGAAGAAPSEALGAHVVCAAATLDVEMRMGLYERAWLNMGILSDPLTLAWYNERARYQVFVPLDADADTTARALEDAGHRIGGDLEFARPWQQLVWKVDDLVAIRSAFAVMEARLTAIEAMERTEPGLLVRA
;
A
#
# COMPACT_ATOMS: atom_id res chain seq x y z
N MET A 1 23.63 9.46 15.69
CA MET A 1 24.25 8.21 16.17
C MET A 1 24.26 7.18 15.04
N PRO A 2 25.41 6.55 14.71
CA PRO A 2 25.44 5.48 13.72
C PRO A 2 24.71 4.26 14.29
N ARG A 3 23.64 3.81 13.62
CA ARG A 3 22.95 2.55 13.92
C ARG A 3 23.92 1.40 13.63
N PHE A 4 24.71 0.99 14.62
CA PHE A 4 25.56 -0.19 14.53
C PHE A 4 24.70 -1.45 14.33
N PHE A 5 25.15 -2.31 13.41
CA PHE A 5 24.66 -3.66 13.07
C PHE A 5 23.31 -4.08 13.70
N ARG A 6 22.23 -4.07 12.89
CA ARG A 6 20.98 -4.75 13.27
C ARG A 6 21.27 -6.24 13.44
N VAL A 7 20.99 -6.79 14.62
CA VAL A 7 21.10 -8.22 14.98
C VAL A 7 20.33 -9.15 14.01
N SER A 8 19.44 -8.63 13.17
CA SER A 8 18.71 -9.43 12.17
C SER A 8 19.59 -10.00 11.05
N THR A 9 20.65 -9.31 10.64
CA THR A 9 21.43 -9.75 9.46
C THR A 9 22.20 -11.04 9.73
N PHE A 10 22.74 -11.21 10.94
CA PHE A 10 23.47 -12.43 11.31
C PHE A 10 22.54 -13.63 11.52
N ARG A 11 21.35 -13.42 12.10
CA ARG A 11 20.33 -14.48 12.24
C ARG A 11 19.77 -14.91 10.89
N GLY A 12 19.51 -13.96 9.97
CA GLY A 12 19.09 -14.28 8.61
C GLY A 12 20.15 -15.08 7.84
N LEU A 13 21.43 -14.74 8.05
CA LEU A 13 22.56 -15.45 7.46
C LEU A 13 22.68 -16.88 8.00
N LEU A 14 22.59 -17.07 9.32
CA LEU A 14 22.59 -18.40 9.94
C LEU A 14 21.36 -19.22 9.56
N HIS A 15 20.18 -18.61 9.48
CA HIS A 15 18.95 -19.29 9.08
C HIS A 15 19.03 -19.74 7.62
N GLY A 16 19.39 -18.85 6.69
CA GLY A 16 19.54 -19.18 5.28
C GLY A 16 20.62 -20.23 5.02
N LEU A 17 21.73 -20.19 5.75
CA LEU A 17 22.76 -21.23 5.68
C LEU A 17 22.25 -22.58 6.19
N ARG A 18 21.42 -22.59 7.25
CA ARG A 18 20.84 -23.82 7.81
C ARG A 18 19.73 -24.41 6.96
N SER A 19 18.87 -23.58 6.36
CA SER A 19 17.70 -24.06 5.60
C SER A 19 18.01 -24.35 4.14
N GLU A 20 18.92 -23.58 3.52
CA GLU A 20 19.17 -23.65 2.06
C GLU A 20 20.65 -23.79 1.69
N GLY A 21 21.53 -23.87 2.69
CA GLY A 21 22.97 -24.02 2.45
C GLY A 21 23.59 -22.80 1.75
N PRO A 22 24.62 -23.00 0.90
CA PRO A 22 25.30 -21.92 0.19
C PRO A 22 24.38 -21.09 -0.72
N ARG A 23 23.30 -21.68 -1.25
CA ARG A 23 22.30 -20.96 -2.07
C ARG A 23 21.61 -19.86 -1.25
N GLY A 24 21.36 -20.10 0.03
CA GLY A 24 20.80 -19.11 0.94
C GLY A 24 21.71 -17.88 1.13
N LEU A 25 23.04 -18.07 1.14
CA LEU A 25 24.01 -16.97 1.20
C LEU A 25 24.03 -16.13 -0.08
N VAL A 26 23.99 -16.78 -1.25
CA VAL A 26 23.91 -16.08 -2.54
C VAL A 26 22.62 -15.26 -2.61
N ARG A 27 21.49 -15.84 -2.18
CA ARG A 27 20.21 -15.11 -2.12
C ARG A 27 20.25 -13.95 -1.14
N LEU A 28 20.87 -14.12 0.03
CA LEU A 28 21.04 -13.04 1.00
C LEU A 28 21.90 -11.91 0.41
N ALA A 29 23.02 -12.23 -0.24
CA ALA A 29 23.87 -11.25 -0.90
C ALA A 29 23.12 -10.51 -2.03
N HIS A 30 22.35 -11.23 -2.84
CA HIS A 30 21.48 -10.65 -3.86
C HIS A 30 20.43 -9.70 -3.26
N ASN A 31 19.74 -10.13 -2.20
CA ASN A 31 18.72 -9.32 -1.52
C ASN A 31 19.33 -8.07 -0.85
N GLU A 32 20.52 -8.20 -0.27
CA GLU A 32 21.26 -7.12 0.34
C GLU A 32 21.84 -6.15 -0.71
N LEU A 33 22.13 -6.61 -1.92
CA LEU A 33 22.46 -5.71 -3.02
C LEU A 33 21.22 -5.00 -3.57
N ALA A 34 20.07 -5.68 -3.65
CA ALA A 34 18.81 -5.10 -4.12
C ALA A 34 18.21 -4.07 -3.14
N ALA A 35 18.37 -4.30 -1.83
CA ALA A 35 17.91 -3.41 -0.77
C ALA A 35 19.01 -3.28 0.30
N PRO A 36 20.05 -2.45 0.08
CA PRO A 36 21.23 -2.41 0.93
C PRO A 36 20.94 -1.77 2.29
N ARG A 37 21.03 -2.59 3.34
CA ARG A 37 20.78 -2.22 4.74
C ARG A 37 22.09 -1.87 5.45
N VAL A 38 23.19 -2.49 5.04
CA VAL A 38 24.52 -2.30 5.63
C VAL A 38 25.29 -1.20 4.89
N ALA A 39 26.14 -0.44 5.60
CA ALA A 39 26.95 0.59 4.99
C ALA A 39 27.91 0.05 3.89
N LEU A 40 28.45 -1.15 4.10
CA LEU A 40 29.32 -1.82 3.13
C LEU A 40 28.58 -2.14 1.82
N THR A 41 27.40 -2.73 1.90
CA THR A 41 26.61 -3.13 0.73
C THR A 41 26.08 -1.92 -0.04
N ARG A 42 25.79 -0.81 0.65
CA ARG A 42 25.53 0.50 0.00
C ARG A 42 26.72 0.99 -0.81
N LYS A 43 27.95 0.89 -0.28
CA LYS A 43 29.17 1.27 -1.02
C LYS A 43 29.40 0.36 -2.22
N VAL A 44 29.23 -0.95 -2.06
CA VAL A 44 29.37 -1.92 -3.17
C VAL A 44 28.33 -1.63 -4.25
N ARG A 45 27.05 -1.44 -3.88
CA ARG A 45 25.99 -1.08 -4.84
C ARG A 45 26.34 0.20 -5.58
N SER A 46 26.75 1.26 -4.87
CA SER A 46 27.15 2.52 -5.48
C SER A 46 28.30 2.35 -6.48
N ALA A 47 29.32 1.55 -6.15
CA ALA A 47 30.43 1.26 -7.06
C ALA A 47 29.99 0.47 -8.31
N VAL A 48 29.12 -0.53 -8.14
CA VAL A 48 28.58 -1.33 -9.25
C VAL A 48 27.69 -0.47 -10.15
N THR A 49 26.83 0.38 -9.58
CA THR A 49 26.01 1.34 -10.33
C THR A 49 26.89 2.30 -11.12
N ALA A 50 27.90 2.90 -10.49
CA ALA A 50 28.82 3.83 -11.16
C ALA A 50 29.62 3.16 -12.29
N LEU A 51 30.01 1.89 -12.12
CA LEU A 51 30.67 1.12 -13.17
C LEU A 51 29.72 0.82 -14.32
N GLY A 52 28.50 0.37 -14.03
CA GLY A 52 27.48 0.08 -15.04
C GLY A 52 27.06 1.30 -15.85
N ASP A 53 26.99 2.48 -15.21
CA ASP A 53 26.67 3.75 -15.87
C ASP A 53 27.71 4.14 -16.92
N ARG A 54 28.98 3.80 -16.73
CA ARG A 54 30.04 4.03 -17.76
C ARG A 54 29.82 3.23 -19.03
N PHE A 55 29.13 2.10 -18.95
CA PHE A 55 28.83 1.25 -20.10
C PHE A 55 27.43 1.52 -20.68
N ARG A 56 26.63 2.37 -20.02
CA ARG A 56 25.29 2.70 -20.48
C ARG A 56 25.37 3.67 -21.66
N ARG A 57 24.76 3.28 -22.77
CA ARG A 57 24.49 4.20 -23.89
C ARG A 57 23.15 4.86 -23.63
N THR A 58 23.13 6.19 -23.57
CA THR A 58 21.89 6.97 -23.54
C THR A 58 21.11 6.70 -24.82
N THR A 59 19.86 6.26 -24.67
CA THR A 59 18.95 5.98 -25.79
C THR A 59 18.05 7.18 -26.02
N THR A 60 17.75 7.48 -27.29
CA THR A 60 16.78 8.54 -27.66
C THR A 60 15.39 8.28 -27.06
N ALA A 61 15.00 7.02 -26.87
CA ALA A 61 13.73 6.64 -26.27
C ALA A 61 13.57 7.13 -24.81
N SER A 62 14.66 7.36 -24.08
CA SER A 62 14.59 7.87 -22.70
C SER A 62 14.16 9.35 -22.66
N GLN A 63 14.33 10.07 -23.77
CA GLN A 63 13.88 11.46 -23.97
C GLN A 63 12.40 11.54 -24.39
N ALA A 64 11.73 10.40 -24.62
CA ALA A 64 10.30 10.41 -24.94
C ALA A 64 9.44 10.86 -23.74
N TRP A 65 9.99 10.83 -22.53
CA TRP A 65 9.34 11.31 -21.33
C TRP A 65 9.52 12.82 -21.17
N SER A 66 8.54 13.47 -20.54
CA SER A 66 8.66 14.87 -20.14
C SER A 66 9.91 15.08 -19.27
N ASP A 67 10.71 16.08 -19.61
CA ASP A 67 11.91 16.45 -18.85
C ASP A 67 11.61 16.92 -17.42
N ASP A 68 10.36 17.26 -17.14
CA ASP A 68 9.87 17.77 -15.86
C ASP A 68 9.00 16.74 -15.13
N ALA A 69 9.45 15.49 -15.12
CA ALA A 69 8.76 14.38 -14.46
C ALA A 69 9.73 13.43 -13.75
N LEU A 70 9.29 12.93 -12.59
CA LEU A 70 9.95 11.86 -11.86
C LEU A 70 9.59 10.52 -12.50
N GLN A 71 10.57 9.75 -12.94
CA GLN A 71 10.41 8.37 -13.36
C GLN A 71 10.44 7.46 -12.13
N VAL A 72 9.30 6.85 -11.81
CA VAL A 72 9.17 5.85 -10.76
C VAL A 72 9.27 4.47 -11.39
N VAL A 73 10.26 3.69 -10.99
CA VAL A 73 10.45 2.34 -11.52
C VAL A 73 9.90 1.29 -10.55
N TRP A 74 8.92 0.53 -11.02
CA TRP A 74 8.35 -0.61 -10.31
C TRP A 74 8.79 -1.92 -10.98
N ASP A 75 9.93 -2.43 -10.54
CA ASP A 75 10.52 -3.65 -11.11
C ASP A 75 10.06 -4.89 -10.36
N LEU A 76 9.25 -5.73 -11.02
CA LEU A 76 8.65 -6.92 -10.46
C LEU A 76 9.66 -8.05 -10.22
N ALA A 77 10.93 -7.89 -10.58
CA ALA A 77 12.01 -8.76 -10.10
C ALA A 77 12.36 -8.51 -8.62
N ALA A 78 12.04 -7.33 -8.09
CA ALA A 78 12.34 -6.94 -6.70
C ALA A 78 11.07 -6.61 -5.90
N ALA A 79 10.15 -5.85 -6.50
CA ALA A 79 8.91 -5.42 -5.89
C ALA A 79 7.86 -6.54 -5.86
N PRO A 80 7.04 -6.66 -4.80
CA PRO A 80 5.91 -7.57 -4.78
C PRO A 80 4.76 -7.06 -5.67
N VAL A 81 3.95 -7.97 -6.19
CA VAL A 81 2.66 -7.62 -6.81
C VAL A 81 1.62 -7.44 -5.69
N SER A 82 1.64 -6.28 -5.06
CA SER A 82 0.77 -5.95 -3.91
C SER A 82 0.45 -4.46 -3.86
N PHE A 83 -0.40 -4.07 -2.89
CA PHE A 83 -0.74 -2.68 -2.61
C PHE A 83 0.42 -1.86 -2.00
N GLU A 84 1.61 -2.43 -1.81
CA GLU A 84 2.83 -1.64 -1.55
C GLU A 84 3.11 -0.59 -2.64
N LEU A 85 2.55 -0.77 -3.84
CA LEU A 85 2.58 0.26 -4.88
C LEU A 85 1.95 1.58 -4.39
N ALA A 86 0.87 1.54 -3.59
CA ALA A 86 0.25 2.75 -3.04
C ALA A 86 1.21 3.53 -2.13
N ALA A 87 1.95 2.82 -1.26
CA ALA A 87 2.99 3.41 -0.42
C ALA A 87 4.13 4.01 -1.26
N THR A 88 4.50 3.31 -2.33
CA THR A 88 5.51 3.76 -3.29
C THR A 88 5.10 5.05 -4.01
N LEU A 89 3.85 5.12 -4.48
CA LEU A 89 3.29 6.31 -5.13
C LEU A 89 3.26 7.51 -4.17
N ALA A 90 2.89 7.28 -2.90
CA ALA A 90 2.95 8.30 -1.87
C ALA A 90 4.39 8.81 -1.63
N GLY A 91 5.37 7.90 -1.51
CA GLY A 91 6.78 8.27 -1.41
C GLY A 91 7.29 9.02 -2.64
N ALA A 92 6.90 8.59 -3.84
CA ALA A 92 7.27 9.23 -5.09
C ALA A 92 6.67 10.64 -5.22
N GLU A 93 5.44 10.86 -4.77
CA GLU A 93 4.82 12.19 -4.79
C GLU A 93 5.56 13.18 -3.90
N ILE A 94 5.98 12.73 -2.73
CA ILE A 94 6.82 13.51 -1.81
C ILE A 94 8.16 13.86 -2.48
N GLU A 95 8.82 12.86 -3.07
CA GLU A 95 10.12 13.06 -3.74
C GLU A 95 10.00 13.98 -4.96
N ARG A 96 8.94 13.84 -5.76
CA ARG A 96 8.65 14.73 -6.88
C ARG A 96 8.58 16.19 -6.41
N ARG A 97 7.82 16.47 -5.35
CA ARG A 97 7.67 17.83 -4.79
C ARG A 97 9.00 18.38 -4.29
N LYS A 98 9.78 17.58 -3.54
CA LYS A 98 11.11 17.99 -3.05
C LYS A 98 12.05 18.38 -4.18
N ARG A 99 11.94 17.71 -5.32
CA ARG A 99 12.77 17.95 -6.52
C ARG A 99 12.20 19.01 -7.45
N GLY A 100 11.04 19.60 -7.13
CA GLY A 100 10.40 20.62 -7.95
C GLY A 100 9.94 20.13 -9.32
N LEU A 101 9.74 18.82 -9.49
CA LEU A 101 9.31 18.22 -10.76
C LEU A 101 7.79 18.33 -10.91
N ALA A 102 7.26 18.53 -12.11
CA ALA A 102 5.83 18.78 -12.29
C ALA A 102 4.94 17.52 -12.43
N GLY A 103 5.51 16.34 -12.67
CA GLY A 103 4.74 15.10 -12.79
C GLY A 103 5.50 13.83 -12.42
N ILE A 104 4.82 12.70 -12.57
CA ILE A 104 5.35 11.34 -12.38
C ILE A 104 5.04 10.51 -13.63
N ASN A 105 6.05 9.75 -14.09
CA ASN A 105 5.88 8.70 -15.07
C ASN A 105 6.23 7.36 -14.41
N VAL A 106 5.32 6.39 -14.46
CA VAL A 106 5.55 5.08 -13.83
C VAL A 106 6.00 4.06 -14.87
N ILE A 107 7.14 3.43 -14.64
CA ILE A 107 7.71 2.40 -15.51
C ILE A 107 7.64 1.06 -14.76
N VAL A 108 6.79 0.16 -15.22
CA VAL A 108 6.68 -1.20 -14.69
C VAL A 108 7.59 -2.11 -15.49
N VAL A 109 8.51 -2.79 -14.82
CA VAL A 109 9.45 -3.73 -15.44
C VAL A 109 9.07 -5.14 -15.03
N LEU A 110 8.78 -6.01 -16.01
CA LEU A 110 8.42 -7.38 -15.75
C LEU A 110 9.60 -8.18 -15.18
N GLY A 111 9.31 -9.04 -14.20
CA GLY A 111 10.28 -9.89 -13.53
C GLY A 111 10.68 -11.12 -14.37
N PRO A 112 11.79 -11.79 -14.01
CA PRO A 112 12.37 -12.87 -14.81
C PRO A 112 11.59 -14.20 -14.73
N HIS A 113 10.68 -14.35 -13.76
CA HIS A 113 9.92 -15.58 -13.54
C HIS A 113 8.48 -15.39 -14.01
N HIS A 114 8.23 -15.67 -15.28
CA HIS A 114 6.91 -15.47 -15.92
C HIS A 114 6.37 -14.04 -15.74
N GLY A 115 7.24 -13.03 -15.79
CA GLY A 115 6.86 -11.62 -15.66
C GLY A 115 6.84 -11.08 -14.23
N VAL A 116 7.12 -11.90 -13.22
CA VAL A 116 7.20 -11.50 -11.80
C VAL A 116 8.45 -12.10 -11.13
N LYS A 117 8.67 -11.82 -9.84
CA LYS A 117 9.70 -12.51 -9.04
C LYS A 117 9.20 -13.90 -8.64
N ARG A 118 10.13 -14.85 -8.49
CA ARG A 118 9.81 -16.14 -7.89
C ARG A 118 9.50 -15.96 -6.41
N GLU A 119 8.40 -16.54 -5.96
CA GLU A 119 8.01 -16.53 -4.54
C GLU A 119 8.35 -17.88 -3.87
N THR A 120 7.99 -18.04 -2.59
CA THR A 120 8.10 -19.33 -1.92
C THR A 120 7.12 -20.34 -2.55
N PRO A 121 7.42 -21.66 -2.51
CA PRO A 121 6.49 -22.66 -3.05
C PRO A 121 5.09 -22.60 -2.43
N ALA A 122 4.99 -22.30 -1.13
CA ALA A 122 3.72 -22.13 -0.45
C ALA A 122 2.93 -20.94 -1.00
N HIS A 123 3.61 -19.82 -1.30
CA HIS A 123 2.97 -18.68 -1.94
C HIS A 123 2.49 -19.05 -3.34
N GLU A 124 3.34 -19.65 -4.18
CA GLU A 124 2.99 -19.98 -5.57
C GLU A 124 1.88 -21.05 -5.69
N THR A 125 1.64 -21.82 -4.63
CA THR A 125 0.50 -22.76 -4.56
C THR A 125 -0.84 -22.03 -4.38
N VAL A 126 -0.83 -20.90 -3.66
CA VAL A 126 -2.03 -20.09 -3.42
C VAL A 126 -2.20 -19.04 -4.51
N GLU A 127 -1.09 -18.48 -4.99
CA GLU A 127 -1.07 -17.41 -5.98
C GLU A 127 0.08 -17.59 -6.97
N ASP A 128 -0.24 -18.15 -8.12
CA ASP A 128 0.71 -18.40 -9.19
C ASP A 128 1.15 -17.08 -9.91
N PRO A 129 2.14 -17.14 -10.82
CA PRO A 129 2.55 -15.96 -11.59
C PRO A 129 1.42 -15.31 -12.42
N GLU A 130 0.46 -16.08 -12.93
CA GLU A 130 -0.61 -15.57 -13.78
C GLU A 130 -1.62 -14.78 -12.95
N ALA A 131 -2.03 -15.30 -11.79
CA ALA A 131 -2.89 -14.61 -10.83
C ALA A 131 -2.26 -13.27 -10.38
N ARG A 132 -0.94 -13.25 -10.15
CA ARG A 132 -0.21 -12.01 -9.83
C ARG A 132 -0.22 -11.03 -11.01
N LEU A 133 0.01 -11.48 -12.24
CA LEU A 133 -0.09 -10.58 -13.40
C LEU A 133 -1.52 -10.09 -13.65
N TRP A 134 -2.53 -10.89 -13.32
CA TRP A 134 -3.92 -10.46 -13.33
C TRP A 134 -4.14 -9.33 -12.32
N ARG A 135 -3.67 -9.49 -11.07
CA ARG A 135 -3.72 -8.45 -10.03
C ARG A 135 -3.01 -7.17 -10.46
N LEU A 136 -1.82 -7.29 -11.06
CA LEU A 136 -1.10 -6.13 -11.59
C LEU A 136 -2.00 -5.31 -12.52
N ARG A 137 -2.65 -5.97 -13.48
CA ARG A 137 -3.46 -5.31 -14.52
C ARG A 137 -4.76 -4.72 -13.99
N HIS A 138 -5.45 -5.45 -13.12
CA HIS A 138 -6.82 -5.09 -12.72
C HIS A 138 -6.89 -4.34 -11.39
N GLU A 139 -5.89 -4.49 -10.52
CA GLU A 139 -5.90 -3.84 -9.21
C GLU A 139 -4.80 -2.78 -9.08
N LEU A 140 -3.56 -3.08 -9.50
CA LEU A 140 -2.43 -2.19 -9.21
C LEU A 140 -2.23 -1.07 -10.23
N LEU A 141 -2.34 -1.35 -11.54
CA LEU A 141 -2.22 -0.31 -12.57
C LEU A 141 -3.30 0.78 -12.45
N PRO A 142 -4.57 0.48 -12.10
CA PRO A 142 -5.56 1.53 -11.88
C PRO A 142 -5.25 2.45 -10.69
N LEU A 143 -4.44 2.02 -9.70
CA LEU A 143 -3.97 2.91 -8.61
C LEU A 143 -3.23 4.14 -9.14
N LEU A 144 -2.61 4.03 -10.33
CA LEU A 144 -1.89 5.13 -10.94
C LEU A 144 -2.80 6.34 -11.22
N ALA A 145 -4.08 6.11 -11.51
CA ALA A 145 -5.05 7.18 -11.75
C ALA A 145 -5.44 7.94 -10.47
N MET A 146 -5.19 7.38 -9.28
CA MET A 146 -5.54 7.98 -7.99
C MET A 146 -4.55 9.06 -7.52
N LEU A 147 -3.41 9.17 -8.19
CA LEU A 147 -2.41 10.19 -7.90
C LEU A 147 -2.39 11.20 -9.06
N PRO A 148 -2.97 12.40 -8.91
CA PRO A 148 -3.13 13.35 -10.02
C PRO A 148 -1.83 13.80 -10.69
N SER A 149 -0.68 13.64 -10.02
CA SER A 149 0.63 13.97 -10.58
C SER A 149 1.16 12.90 -11.53
N VAL A 150 0.57 11.70 -11.56
CA VAL A 150 0.91 10.65 -12.54
C VAL A 150 0.36 11.06 -13.91
N ARG A 151 1.26 11.28 -14.87
CA ARG A 151 0.93 11.74 -16.22
C ARG A 151 0.87 10.60 -17.23
N ALA A 152 1.68 9.58 -17.01
CA ALA A 152 1.79 8.45 -17.91
C ALA A 152 2.36 7.23 -17.19
N HIS A 153 2.19 6.07 -17.82
CA HIS A 153 2.88 4.85 -17.40
C HIS A 153 3.24 3.99 -18.60
N ALA A 154 4.22 3.10 -18.42
CA ALA A 154 4.59 2.07 -19.38
C ALA A 154 4.76 0.73 -18.65
N VAL A 155 4.28 -0.35 -19.27
CA VAL A 155 4.58 -1.72 -18.85
C VAL A 155 5.54 -2.30 -19.89
N CYS A 156 6.79 -2.50 -19.48
CA CYS A 156 7.83 -3.00 -20.37
C CYS A 156 7.67 -4.51 -20.58
N ALA A 157 7.59 -4.95 -21.83
CA ALA A 157 7.54 -6.36 -22.21
C ALA A 157 8.80 -7.11 -21.78
N ASP A 158 9.95 -6.42 -21.76
CA ASP A 158 11.22 -6.96 -21.34
C ASP A 158 12.15 -5.90 -20.72
N ARG A 159 13.30 -6.36 -20.21
CA ARG A 159 14.32 -5.51 -19.61
C ARG A 159 15.04 -4.61 -20.62
N GLN A 160 15.10 -4.97 -21.89
CA GLN A 160 15.73 -4.14 -22.93
C GLN A 160 14.86 -2.93 -23.24
N GLN A 161 13.54 -3.09 -23.28
CA GLN A 161 12.59 -1.99 -23.37
C GLN A 161 12.66 -1.09 -22.14
N ALA A 162 12.75 -1.66 -20.94
CA ALA A 162 12.95 -0.87 -19.72
C ALA A 162 14.25 -0.04 -19.81
N TRP A 163 15.35 -0.68 -20.23
CA TRP A 163 16.65 -0.03 -20.41
C TRP A 163 16.59 1.20 -21.30
N SER A 164 15.80 1.13 -22.39
CA SER A 164 15.68 2.19 -23.37
C SER A 164 14.78 3.35 -22.93
N LEU A 165 13.82 3.10 -22.03
CA LEU A 165 12.87 4.10 -21.52
C LEU A 165 13.36 4.83 -20.27
N ILE A 166 14.12 4.15 -19.41
CA ILE A 166 14.54 4.72 -18.13
C ILE A 166 15.60 5.80 -18.33
N THR A 167 15.47 6.93 -17.66
CA THR A 167 16.46 8.02 -17.65
C THR A 167 17.77 7.58 -17.00
N ASP A 168 18.88 8.20 -17.39
CA ASP A 168 20.19 8.10 -16.72
C ASP A 168 20.39 9.19 -15.66
N ASP A 169 19.54 10.21 -15.61
CA ASP A 169 19.56 11.28 -14.62
C ASP A 169 19.01 10.80 -13.26
N PRO A 170 19.85 10.64 -12.21
CA PRO A 170 19.40 10.22 -10.89
C PRO A 170 18.43 11.21 -10.24
N HIS A 171 18.44 12.49 -10.62
CA HIS A 171 17.50 13.49 -10.12
C HIS A 171 16.07 13.22 -10.61
N LYS A 172 15.93 12.65 -11.80
CA LYS A 172 14.64 12.27 -12.39
C LYS A 172 14.24 10.83 -12.09
N LEU A 173 15.06 10.05 -11.38
CA LEU A 173 14.80 8.63 -11.13
C LEU A 173 14.39 8.37 -9.67
N TYR A 174 13.40 7.49 -9.48
CA TYR A 174 12.97 7.00 -8.18
C TYR A 174 12.80 5.47 -8.18
N PRO A 175 13.54 4.73 -7.34
CA PRO A 175 14.61 5.22 -6.48
C PRO A 175 15.82 5.68 -7.32
N ALA A 176 16.56 6.68 -6.84
CA ALA A 176 17.63 7.33 -7.60
C ALA A 176 18.78 6.38 -8.02
N ASP A 177 18.92 5.26 -7.30
CA ASP A 177 19.94 4.25 -7.52
C ASP A 177 19.43 3.03 -8.32
N TYR A 178 18.21 3.09 -8.86
CA TYR A 178 17.64 1.99 -9.65
C TYR A 178 18.46 1.77 -10.92
N ARG A 179 18.76 0.51 -11.24
CA ARG A 179 19.28 0.09 -12.55
C ARG A 179 18.64 -1.22 -12.97
N VAL A 180 18.41 -1.42 -14.26
CA VAL A 180 17.75 -2.65 -14.76
C VAL A 180 18.54 -3.93 -14.44
N PHE A 181 19.88 -3.87 -14.49
CA PHE A 181 20.75 -4.99 -14.13
C PHE A 181 20.93 -5.17 -12.62
N LEU A 182 20.48 -4.19 -11.82
CA LEU A 182 20.61 -4.19 -10.38
C LEU A 182 19.35 -3.56 -9.74
N PRO A 183 18.19 -4.22 -9.89
CA PRO A 183 16.92 -3.64 -9.48
C PRO A 183 16.94 -3.33 -7.98
N SER A 184 16.39 -2.17 -7.62
CA SER A 184 16.05 -1.82 -6.24
C SER A 184 14.56 -1.60 -6.14
N ARG A 185 14.02 -1.87 -4.94
CA ARG A 185 12.65 -1.52 -4.60
C ARG A 185 12.62 -0.12 -3.96
N PRO A 186 11.63 0.72 -4.27
CA PRO A 186 11.32 1.89 -3.46
C PRO A 186 11.13 1.51 -1.98
N ASP A 187 11.46 2.44 -1.08
CA ASP A 187 11.24 2.23 0.36
C ASP A 187 9.76 2.48 0.70
N PRO A 188 8.99 1.46 1.14
CA PRO A 188 7.59 1.64 1.51
C PRO A 188 7.38 2.52 2.75
N SER A 189 8.44 2.81 3.51
CA SER A 189 8.39 3.67 4.69
C SER A 189 8.66 5.15 4.39
N ALA A 190 9.03 5.51 3.15
CA ALA A 190 9.48 6.86 2.77
C ALA A 190 8.49 7.97 3.19
N ALA A 191 7.18 7.75 3.00
CA ALA A 191 6.16 8.73 3.39
C ALA A 191 6.08 8.93 4.92
N ARG A 192 6.20 7.83 5.69
CA ARG A 192 6.22 7.87 7.16
C ARG A 192 7.47 8.58 7.68
N GLU A 193 8.62 8.25 7.12
CA GLU A 193 9.88 8.89 7.49
C GLU A 193 9.87 10.39 7.18
N GLU A 194 9.34 10.78 6.03
CA GLU A 194 9.18 12.18 5.70
C GLU A 194 8.24 12.89 6.66
N ALA A 195 7.10 12.30 6.99
CA ALA A 195 6.15 12.92 7.91
C ALA A 195 6.75 13.17 9.30
N ARG A 196 7.59 12.25 9.81
CA ARG A 196 8.35 12.49 11.05
C ARG A 196 9.31 13.67 10.95
N ARG A 197 9.87 13.91 9.76
CA ARG A 197 10.93 14.91 9.53
C ARG A 197 10.35 16.30 9.26
N ALA A 198 9.34 16.38 8.40
CA ALA A 198 8.82 17.62 7.83
C ALA A 198 7.37 17.93 8.23
N GLY A 199 6.69 17.00 8.92
CA GLY A 199 5.29 17.15 9.31
C GLY A 199 4.34 16.67 8.22
N THR A 200 3.58 17.56 7.61
CA THR A 200 2.53 17.19 6.65
C THR A 200 3.11 16.70 5.31
N VAL A 201 2.54 15.62 4.79
CA VAL A 201 2.89 15.04 3.48
C VAL A 201 1.74 15.11 2.47
N TRP A 202 0.59 15.63 2.90
CA TRP A 202 -0.62 15.72 2.10
C TRP A 202 -0.52 16.79 0.99
N PRO A 203 -1.31 16.67 -0.09
CA PRO A 203 -2.19 15.54 -0.46
C PRO A 203 -1.41 14.32 -0.96
N LEU A 204 -2.01 13.13 -1.00
CA LEU A 204 -1.40 11.93 -1.59
C LEU A 204 -2.38 11.29 -2.59
N LEU A 205 -2.88 10.08 -2.32
CA LEU A 205 -3.88 9.43 -3.16
C LEU A 205 -5.27 10.02 -2.91
N ALA A 206 -6.09 10.03 -3.95
CA ALA A 206 -7.48 10.43 -3.88
C ALA A 206 -8.32 9.57 -4.83
N ALA A 207 -9.62 9.48 -4.58
CA ALA A 207 -10.53 8.87 -5.53
C ALA A 207 -10.55 9.66 -6.84
N THR A 208 -10.53 8.93 -7.95
CA THR A 208 -10.75 9.50 -9.27
C THR A 208 -12.18 10.01 -9.38
N ALA A 209 -12.44 10.91 -10.35
CA ALA A 209 -13.80 11.39 -10.56
C ALA A 209 -14.78 10.24 -10.94
N PRO A 210 -14.43 9.27 -11.81
CA PRO A 210 -15.27 8.10 -12.05
C PRO A 210 -15.50 7.25 -10.80
N GLY A 211 -14.45 6.89 -10.06
CA GLY A 211 -14.55 6.07 -8.85
C GLY A 211 -15.41 6.72 -7.76
N ARG A 212 -15.27 8.04 -7.59
CA ARG A 212 -16.10 8.82 -6.67
C ARG A 212 -17.57 8.82 -7.07
N ARG A 213 -17.89 9.03 -8.36
CA ARG A 213 -19.29 8.98 -8.85
C ARG A 213 -19.90 7.60 -8.65
N ALA A 214 -19.18 6.53 -8.99
CA ALA A 214 -19.65 5.17 -8.80
C ALA A 214 -19.98 4.87 -7.32
N ALA A 215 -19.12 5.33 -6.40
CA ALA A 215 -19.36 5.22 -4.97
C ALA A 215 -20.57 6.04 -4.50
N GLU A 216 -20.72 7.28 -4.96
CA GLU A 216 -21.86 8.14 -4.63
C GLU A 216 -23.19 7.54 -5.12
N GLU A 217 -23.23 7.04 -6.34
CA GLU A 217 -24.40 6.37 -6.89
C GLU A 217 -24.77 5.11 -6.10
N PHE A 218 -23.77 4.32 -5.71
CA PHE A 218 -23.97 3.15 -4.85
C PHE A 218 -24.53 3.55 -3.48
N LEU A 219 -23.95 4.57 -2.84
CA LEU A 219 -24.37 5.05 -1.52
C LEU A 219 -25.75 5.71 -1.57
N ALA A 220 -26.09 6.44 -2.63
CA ALA A 220 -27.42 7.04 -2.79
C ALA A 220 -28.53 5.98 -2.79
N ARG A 221 -28.28 4.81 -3.39
CA ARG A 221 -29.23 3.68 -3.41
C ARG A 221 -29.30 2.93 -2.08
N THR A 222 -28.18 2.82 -1.36
CA THR A 222 -28.05 1.90 -0.21
C THR A 222 -28.14 2.61 1.14
N ALA A 223 -27.46 3.75 1.28
CA ALA A 223 -27.33 4.45 2.54
C ALA A 223 -28.50 5.41 2.81
N GLN A 224 -29.06 6.03 1.76
CA GLN A 224 -30.10 7.06 1.89
C GLN A 224 -29.63 8.16 2.88
N ASN A 225 -30.36 8.39 3.97
CA ASN A 225 -30.01 9.38 4.99
C ASN A 225 -29.14 8.82 6.14
N ARG A 226 -28.72 7.56 6.05
CA ARG A 226 -27.93 6.87 7.08
C ARG A 226 -26.43 7.04 6.83
N ARG A 227 -25.63 6.90 7.88
CA ARG A 227 -24.18 6.97 7.84
C ARG A 227 -23.58 5.64 7.36
N PRO A 228 -22.92 5.59 6.19
CA PRO A 228 -22.31 4.37 5.70
C PRO A 228 -21.07 3.98 6.52
N VAL A 229 -21.11 2.78 7.11
CA VAL A 229 -19.97 2.15 7.78
C VAL A 229 -19.45 1.05 6.87
N VAL A 230 -18.32 1.31 6.21
CA VAL A 230 -17.75 0.39 5.20
C VAL A 230 -16.78 -0.54 5.88
N ILE A 231 -17.07 -1.84 5.89
CA ILE A 231 -16.28 -2.88 6.57
C ILE A 231 -15.57 -3.73 5.53
N THR A 232 -14.24 -3.63 5.46
CA THR A 232 -13.42 -4.47 4.58
C THR A 232 -13.04 -5.77 5.28
N LEU A 233 -13.46 -6.91 4.70
CA LEU A 233 -13.22 -8.24 5.26
C LEU A 233 -12.10 -8.95 4.52
N ARG A 234 -10.99 -9.22 5.20
CA ARG A 234 -9.85 -9.94 4.63
C ARG A 234 -10.09 -11.45 4.65
N ASN A 235 -9.90 -12.08 3.50
CA ASN A 235 -9.94 -13.52 3.32
C ASN A 235 -8.80 -13.98 2.38
N SER A 236 -7.61 -14.19 2.94
CA SER A 236 -6.42 -14.64 2.23
C SER A 236 -6.11 -16.10 2.52
N GLY A 237 -5.78 -16.86 1.47
CA GLY A 237 -5.20 -18.20 1.61
C GLY A 237 -3.73 -18.19 2.03
N LEU A 238 -3.00 -17.08 1.84
CA LEU A 238 -1.57 -16.98 2.13
C LEU A 238 -1.29 -16.86 3.63
N SER A 239 -2.10 -16.08 4.34
CA SER A 239 -2.01 -15.97 5.81
C SER A 239 -3.40 -15.98 6.44
N PRO A 240 -4.00 -17.18 6.60
CA PRO A 240 -5.35 -17.33 7.14
C PRO A 240 -5.50 -16.86 8.58
N ALA A 241 -4.42 -16.91 9.38
CA ALA A 241 -4.41 -16.44 10.77
C ALA A 241 -4.68 -14.93 10.90
N ARG A 242 -4.48 -14.19 9.81
CA ARG A 242 -4.81 -12.77 9.69
C ARG A 242 -6.19 -12.55 9.04
N ASN A 243 -7.02 -13.55 8.81
CA ASN A 243 -8.35 -13.30 8.20
C ASN A 243 -9.29 -12.65 9.20
N SER A 244 -10.23 -11.86 8.68
CA SER A 244 -11.23 -11.20 9.51
C SER A 244 -12.08 -12.23 10.26
N ARG A 245 -12.43 -11.92 11.51
CA ARG A 245 -13.41 -12.70 12.28
C ARG A 245 -14.82 -12.37 11.81
N VAL A 246 -15.24 -12.95 10.69
CA VAL A 246 -16.48 -12.59 9.98
C VAL A 246 -17.70 -12.57 10.90
N ALA A 247 -17.83 -13.56 11.79
CA ALA A 247 -18.93 -13.63 12.76
C ALA A 247 -18.96 -12.44 13.73
N ASP A 248 -17.80 -11.96 14.19
CA ASP A 248 -17.70 -10.80 15.09
C ASP A 248 -18.04 -9.49 14.35
N TRP A 249 -17.63 -9.36 13.09
CA TRP A 249 -18.00 -8.22 12.26
C TRP A 249 -19.50 -8.17 11.92
N VAL A 250 -20.12 -9.33 11.67
CA VAL A 250 -21.58 -9.45 11.48
C VAL A 250 -22.32 -9.09 12.77
N ALA A 251 -21.92 -9.67 13.91
CA ALA A 251 -22.53 -9.34 15.21
C ALA A 251 -22.34 -7.87 15.64
N PHE A 252 -21.28 -7.22 15.15
CA PHE A 252 -21.12 -5.78 15.28
C PHE A 252 -22.11 -5.03 14.39
N ALA A 253 -22.21 -5.38 13.11
CA ALA A 253 -23.13 -4.77 12.15
C ALA A 253 -24.59 -4.90 12.58
N ASP A 254 -25.01 -6.07 13.08
CA ASP A 254 -26.34 -6.33 13.65
C ASP A 254 -26.64 -5.48 14.88
N GLY A 255 -25.61 -5.06 15.61
CA GLY A 255 -25.73 -4.24 16.81
C GLY A 255 -25.75 -2.73 16.53
N LEU A 256 -25.58 -2.29 15.29
CA LEU A 256 -25.66 -0.88 14.93
C LEU A 256 -27.11 -0.40 14.88
N ASP A 257 -27.35 0.84 15.29
CA ASP A 257 -28.65 1.49 15.13
C ASP A 257 -29.01 1.61 13.64
N PRO A 258 -30.05 0.89 13.15
CA PRO A 258 -30.38 0.84 11.73
C PRO A 258 -30.99 2.13 11.19
N GLU A 259 -31.46 3.04 12.06
CA GLU A 259 -31.96 4.37 11.68
C GLU A 259 -30.80 5.34 11.42
N ARG A 260 -29.66 5.12 12.08
CA ARG A 260 -28.49 5.99 11.99
C ARG A 260 -27.42 5.45 11.05
N TYR A 261 -27.23 4.14 11.00
CA TYR A 261 -26.11 3.50 10.32
C TYR A 261 -26.56 2.50 9.26
N VAL A 262 -25.67 2.29 8.30
CA VAL A 262 -25.80 1.25 7.28
C VAL A 262 -24.46 0.55 7.11
N PRO A 263 -24.30 -0.67 7.65
CA PRO A 263 -23.10 -1.46 7.45
C PRO A 263 -23.03 -1.94 6.00
N ILE A 264 -21.88 -1.73 5.36
CA ILE A 264 -21.60 -2.13 3.97
C ILE A 264 -20.33 -2.96 3.98
N PHE A 265 -20.42 -4.23 3.58
CA PHE A 265 -19.28 -5.13 3.54
C PHE A 265 -18.57 -5.09 2.17
N VAL A 266 -17.25 -5.03 2.21
CA VAL A 266 -16.37 -5.13 1.03
C VAL A 266 -15.44 -6.34 1.24
N PRO A 267 -15.71 -7.47 0.56
CA PRO A 267 -14.80 -8.60 0.59
C PRO A 267 -13.43 -8.24 0.01
N ASP A 268 -12.38 -8.76 0.64
CA ASP A 268 -11.00 -8.75 0.17
C ASP A 268 -10.57 -10.21 0.01
N GLY A 269 -10.80 -10.74 -1.19
CA GLY A 269 -10.55 -12.12 -1.58
C GLY A 269 -10.38 -12.21 -3.10
N ALA A 270 -10.06 -13.40 -3.61
CA ALA A 270 -9.87 -13.62 -5.04
C ALA A 270 -11.06 -13.11 -5.87
N ALA A 271 -10.77 -12.49 -7.01
CA ALA A 271 -11.78 -11.98 -7.91
C ALA A 271 -12.81 -13.07 -8.25
N GLY A 272 -14.10 -12.77 -8.07
CA GLY A 272 -15.20 -13.71 -8.33
C GLY A 272 -15.53 -14.67 -7.20
N ALA A 273 -14.82 -14.64 -6.06
CA ALA A 273 -15.23 -15.39 -4.88
C ALA A 273 -16.61 -14.91 -4.39
N ALA A 274 -17.52 -15.87 -4.17
CA ALA A 274 -18.82 -15.56 -3.58
C ALA A 274 -18.64 -14.97 -2.18
N PRO A 275 -19.42 -13.95 -1.79
CA PRO A 275 -19.46 -13.48 -0.41
C PRO A 275 -19.81 -14.62 0.54
N SER A 276 -19.32 -14.57 1.77
CA SER A 276 -19.74 -15.51 2.80
C SER A 276 -21.25 -15.46 3.00
N GLU A 277 -21.90 -16.62 3.10
CA GLU A 277 -23.35 -16.72 3.39
C GLU A 277 -23.74 -15.97 4.68
N ALA A 278 -22.81 -15.85 5.63
CA ALA A 278 -23.00 -15.07 6.85
C ALA A 278 -23.30 -13.59 6.60
N LEU A 279 -23.01 -13.06 5.42
CA LEU A 279 -23.28 -11.68 5.03
C LEU A 279 -24.66 -11.48 4.39
N GLY A 280 -25.46 -12.54 4.22
CA GLY A 280 -26.68 -12.52 3.41
C GLY A 280 -27.74 -11.49 3.83
N ALA A 281 -27.74 -11.06 5.10
CA ALA A 281 -28.65 -10.02 5.61
C ALA A 281 -28.12 -8.58 5.41
N HIS A 282 -26.89 -8.41 4.95
CA HIS A 282 -26.22 -7.11 4.87
C HIS A 282 -25.93 -6.68 3.44
N VAL A 283 -25.69 -5.38 3.27
CA VAL A 283 -25.27 -4.82 1.99
C VAL A 283 -23.83 -5.25 1.70
N VAL A 284 -23.60 -5.87 0.55
CA VAL A 284 -22.26 -6.24 0.07
C VAL A 284 -21.94 -5.45 -1.18
N CYS A 285 -20.83 -4.71 -1.17
CA CYS A 285 -20.33 -3.96 -2.32
C CYS A 285 -19.24 -4.75 -3.06
N ALA A 286 -19.63 -5.83 -3.73
CA ALA A 286 -18.70 -6.69 -4.49
C ALA A 286 -17.98 -5.95 -5.62
N ALA A 287 -18.58 -4.90 -6.17
CA ALA A 287 -17.95 -4.07 -7.20
C ALA A 287 -16.67 -3.39 -6.68
N ALA A 288 -16.64 -2.97 -5.40
CA ALA A 288 -15.43 -2.42 -4.78
C ALA A 288 -14.34 -3.49 -4.53
N THR A 289 -14.66 -4.78 -4.63
CA THR A 289 -13.66 -5.86 -4.65
C THR A 289 -12.88 -5.89 -5.97
N LEU A 290 -13.55 -5.57 -7.08
CA LEU A 290 -12.99 -5.70 -8.44
C LEU A 290 -12.52 -4.38 -9.03
N ASP A 291 -13.09 -3.26 -8.58
CA ASP A 291 -12.77 -1.91 -9.05
C ASP A 291 -12.17 -1.10 -7.90
N VAL A 292 -10.86 -0.89 -7.99
CA VAL A 292 -10.10 -0.18 -6.98
C VAL A 292 -10.39 1.33 -6.96
N GLU A 293 -10.77 1.92 -8.09
CA GLU A 293 -11.19 3.33 -8.17
C GLU A 293 -12.51 3.52 -7.44
N MET A 294 -13.47 2.62 -7.68
CA MET A 294 -14.72 2.59 -6.90
C MET A 294 -14.45 2.37 -5.42
N ARG A 295 -13.54 1.45 -5.04
CA ARG A 295 -13.16 1.22 -3.64
C ARG A 295 -12.63 2.49 -2.97
N MET A 296 -11.72 3.21 -3.63
CA MET A 296 -11.19 4.46 -3.09
C MET A 296 -12.29 5.52 -2.96
N GLY A 297 -13.20 5.62 -3.94
CA GLY A 297 -14.38 6.48 -3.86
C GLY A 297 -15.28 6.14 -2.69
N LEU A 298 -15.52 4.85 -2.45
CA LEU A 298 -16.31 4.35 -1.34
C LEU A 298 -15.63 4.68 -0.01
N TYR A 299 -14.31 4.54 0.08
CA TYR A 299 -13.53 4.92 1.26
C TYR A 299 -13.57 6.44 1.54
N GLU A 300 -13.51 7.29 0.51
CA GLU A 300 -13.66 8.75 0.67
C GLU A 300 -15.06 9.15 1.15
N ARG A 301 -16.09 8.44 0.69
CA ARG A 301 -17.50 8.79 0.94
C ARG A 301 -18.12 8.09 2.14
N ALA A 302 -17.46 7.05 2.67
CA ALA A 302 -17.87 6.41 3.91
C ALA A 302 -17.88 7.39 5.08
N TRP A 303 -18.84 7.26 5.99
CA TRP A 303 -18.77 7.97 7.27
C TRP A 303 -17.61 7.41 8.11
N LEU A 304 -17.39 6.09 8.04
CA LEU A 304 -16.24 5.42 8.62
C LEU A 304 -15.89 4.15 7.84
N ASN A 305 -14.61 3.95 7.56
CA ASN A 305 -14.06 2.69 7.07
C ASN A 305 -13.51 1.87 8.24
N MET A 306 -13.81 0.57 8.26
CA MET A 306 -13.33 -0.35 9.28
C MET A 306 -12.82 -1.63 8.64
N GLY A 307 -11.95 -2.33 9.35
CA GLY A 307 -11.47 -3.63 8.96
C GLY A 307 -10.14 -3.93 9.64
N ILE A 308 -9.60 -5.09 9.36
CA ILE A 308 -8.24 -5.44 9.79
C ILE A 308 -7.22 -4.99 8.76
N LEU A 309 -5.96 -4.90 9.17
CA LEU A 309 -4.84 -4.59 8.31
C LEU A 309 -4.78 -5.58 7.14
N SER A 310 -5.17 -5.10 5.97
CA SER A 310 -5.13 -5.81 4.69
C SER A 310 -4.65 -4.87 3.59
N ASP A 311 -4.13 -5.47 2.53
CA ASP A 311 -3.51 -4.74 1.42
C ASP A 311 -4.45 -3.67 0.82
N PRO A 312 -5.70 -3.99 0.42
CA PRO A 312 -6.62 -2.97 -0.08
C PRO A 312 -6.99 -1.89 0.94
N LEU A 313 -7.10 -2.23 2.24
CA LEU A 313 -7.47 -1.24 3.25
C LEU A 313 -6.34 -0.23 3.51
N THR A 314 -5.08 -0.58 3.20
CA THR A 314 -3.97 0.38 3.24
C THR A 314 -4.14 1.53 2.25
N LEU A 315 -5.02 1.44 1.26
CA LEU A 315 -5.37 2.59 0.41
C LEU A 315 -5.91 3.77 1.22
N ALA A 316 -6.72 3.50 2.25
CA ALA A 316 -7.29 4.53 3.11
C ALA A 316 -6.20 5.27 3.89
N TRP A 317 -5.03 4.65 4.12
CA TRP A 317 -3.90 5.30 4.79
C TRP A 317 -3.39 6.50 4.01
N TYR A 318 -3.35 6.40 2.68
CA TYR A 318 -2.80 7.43 1.80
C TYR A 318 -3.89 8.32 1.20
N ASN A 319 -5.10 8.26 1.74
CA ASN A 319 -6.19 9.17 1.39
C ASN A 319 -6.52 10.06 2.58
N GLU A 320 -6.22 11.35 2.48
CA GLU A 320 -6.43 12.33 3.54
C GLU A 320 -7.89 12.42 4.01
N ARG A 321 -8.83 12.17 3.09
CA ARG A 321 -10.27 12.31 3.32
C ARG A 321 -10.90 11.04 3.88
N ALA A 322 -10.23 9.90 3.75
CA ALA A 322 -10.75 8.64 4.27
C ALA A 322 -10.72 8.63 5.80
N ARG A 323 -11.89 8.45 6.40
CA ARG A 323 -12.07 8.22 7.85
C ARG A 323 -11.91 6.74 8.10
N TYR A 324 -11.01 6.31 8.98
CA TYR A 324 -10.78 4.88 9.17
C TYR A 324 -10.44 4.45 10.60
N GLN A 325 -10.76 3.19 10.88
CA GLN A 325 -10.23 2.40 11.98
C GLN A 325 -9.71 1.07 11.44
N VAL A 326 -8.40 0.87 11.48
CA VAL A 326 -7.76 -0.36 10.99
C VAL A 326 -7.22 -1.16 12.17
N PHE A 327 -7.72 -2.38 12.35
CA PHE A 327 -7.29 -3.30 13.38
C PHE A 327 -5.97 -3.96 12.98
N VAL A 328 -4.97 -3.87 13.85
CA VAL A 328 -3.63 -4.42 13.64
C VAL A 328 -3.41 -5.54 14.66
N PRO A 329 -3.77 -6.79 14.32
CA PRO A 329 -3.56 -7.91 15.22
C PRO A 329 -2.07 -8.21 15.30
N LEU A 330 -1.44 -7.90 16.44
CA LEU A 330 -0.04 -8.22 16.69
C LEU A 330 0.14 -9.73 16.82
N ASP A 331 1.24 -10.24 16.27
CA ASP A 331 1.66 -11.63 16.37
C ASP A 331 0.65 -12.66 15.85
N ALA A 332 -0.27 -12.23 14.96
CA ALA A 332 -1.15 -13.13 14.24
C ALA A 332 -0.37 -14.02 13.25
N ASP A 333 0.73 -13.50 12.70
CA ASP A 333 1.69 -14.24 11.90
C ASP A 333 3.10 -13.61 11.94
N ALA A 334 4.03 -14.14 11.14
CA ALA A 334 5.41 -13.67 11.06
C ALA A 334 5.53 -12.21 10.56
N ASP A 335 4.60 -11.76 9.72
CA ASP A 335 4.62 -10.43 9.08
C ASP A 335 3.98 -9.35 9.95
N THR A 336 3.21 -9.75 10.95
CA THR A 336 2.51 -8.87 11.90
C THR A 336 3.12 -8.87 13.31
N THR A 337 4.33 -9.40 13.45
CA THR A 337 5.09 -9.23 14.69
C THR A 337 5.41 -7.76 14.92
N ALA A 338 5.46 -7.33 16.18
CA ALA A 338 5.84 -5.95 16.53
C ALA A 338 7.14 -5.52 15.84
N ARG A 339 8.14 -6.42 15.81
CA ARG A 339 9.41 -6.16 15.13
C ARG A 339 9.27 -5.99 13.62
N ALA A 340 8.49 -6.84 12.94
CA ALA A 340 8.29 -6.73 11.49
C ALA A 340 7.64 -5.40 11.13
N LEU A 341 6.64 -4.98 11.92
CA LEU A 341 5.97 -3.70 11.75
C LEU A 341 6.90 -2.51 12.04
N GLU A 342 7.72 -2.56 13.08
CA GLU A 342 8.76 -1.55 13.34
C GLU A 342 9.82 -1.49 12.23
N ASP A 343 10.23 -2.66 11.71
CA ASP A 343 11.16 -2.75 10.58
C ASP A 343 10.55 -2.17 9.29
N ALA A 344 9.22 -2.26 9.12
CA ALA A 344 8.45 -1.57 8.09
C ALA A 344 8.17 -0.09 8.42
N GLY A 345 8.65 0.39 9.56
CA GLY A 345 8.57 1.79 9.98
C GLY A 345 7.24 2.17 10.61
N HIS A 346 6.50 1.24 11.21
CA HIS A 346 5.35 1.56 12.05
C HIS A 346 5.80 1.83 13.50
N ARG A 347 5.03 2.64 14.22
CA ARG A 347 5.16 2.82 15.67
C ARG A 347 4.08 2.04 16.38
N ILE A 348 4.46 0.99 17.12
CA ILE A 348 3.52 0.16 17.87
C ILE A 348 2.72 1.02 18.86
N GLY A 349 1.41 0.80 18.91
CA GLY A 349 0.49 1.55 19.76
C GLY A 349 0.12 2.96 19.26
N GLY A 350 0.73 3.43 18.16
CA GLY A 350 0.43 4.74 17.57
C GLY A 350 -0.21 4.65 16.19
N ASP A 351 -0.74 5.77 15.74
CA ASP A 351 -1.19 5.96 14.36
C ASP A 351 -0.03 6.26 13.41
N LEU A 352 -0.32 6.30 12.10
CA LEU A 352 0.63 6.77 11.09
C LEU A 352 1.04 8.21 11.37
N GLU A 353 2.26 8.58 11.03
CA GLU A 353 2.84 9.88 11.40
C GLU A 353 2.18 11.07 10.69
N PHE A 354 1.45 10.80 9.62
CA PHE A 354 0.64 11.76 8.87
C PHE A 354 -0.86 11.51 9.03
N ALA A 355 -1.28 10.64 9.97
CA ALA A 355 -2.69 10.36 10.22
C ALA A 355 -3.44 11.62 10.64
N ARG A 356 -4.64 11.82 10.08
CA ARG A 356 -5.58 12.84 10.51
C ARG A 356 -6.31 12.41 11.79
N PRO A 357 -6.95 13.32 12.55
CA PRO A 357 -7.67 12.94 13.78
C PRO A 357 -8.75 11.85 13.59
N TRP A 358 -9.30 11.72 12.38
CA TRP A 358 -10.29 10.70 11.99
C TRP A 358 -9.68 9.41 11.42
N GLN A 359 -8.38 9.20 11.57
CA GLN A 359 -7.64 8.07 11.04
C GLN A 359 -6.93 7.36 12.20
N GLN A 360 -7.27 6.09 12.44
CA GLN A 360 -6.77 5.37 13.60
C GLN A 360 -6.34 3.93 13.29
N LEU A 361 -5.22 3.53 13.85
CA LEU A 361 -4.77 2.15 13.96
C LEU A 361 -5.16 1.61 15.34
N VAL A 362 -5.88 0.50 15.36
CA VAL A 362 -6.34 -0.18 16.58
C VAL A 362 -5.48 -1.41 16.79
N TRP A 363 -4.51 -1.33 17.70
CA TRP A 363 -3.52 -2.39 17.98
C TRP A 363 -4.11 -3.54 18.81
N LYS A 364 -5.15 -4.19 18.27
CA LYS A 364 -5.90 -5.30 18.86
C LYS A 364 -6.35 -6.26 17.76
N VAL A 365 -6.71 -7.47 18.18
CA VAL A 365 -7.50 -8.39 17.34
C VAL A 365 -8.91 -7.83 17.13
N ASP A 366 -9.56 -8.24 16.04
CA ASP A 366 -10.90 -7.82 15.63
C ASP A 366 -12.01 -8.67 16.26
N ASP A 367 -11.95 -8.88 17.57
CA ASP A 367 -13.09 -9.47 18.30
C ASP A 367 -14.22 -8.44 18.51
N LEU A 368 -15.43 -8.92 18.76
CA LEU A 368 -16.63 -8.07 18.89
C LEU A 368 -16.48 -6.97 19.95
N VAL A 369 -15.80 -7.26 21.07
CA VAL A 369 -15.61 -6.30 22.17
C VAL A 369 -14.67 -5.19 21.73
N ALA A 370 -13.55 -5.55 21.10
CA ALA A 370 -12.59 -4.60 20.56
C ALA A 370 -13.22 -3.74 19.44
N ILE A 371 -14.01 -4.34 18.54
CA ILE A 371 -14.71 -3.64 17.47
C ILE A 371 -15.66 -2.59 18.03
N ARG A 372 -16.57 -2.99 18.94
CA ARG A 372 -17.56 -2.07 19.54
C ARG A 372 -16.89 -0.95 20.32
N SER A 373 -15.88 -1.27 21.12
CA SER A 373 -15.15 -0.28 21.91
C SER A 373 -14.46 0.76 21.04
N ALA A 374 -13.77 0.33 19.97
CA ALA A 374 -13.09 1.24 19.06
C ALA A 374 -14.10 2.09 18.26
N PHE A 375 -15.20 1.49 17.79
CA PHE A 375 -16.29 2.21 17.13
C PHE A 375 -16.85 3.35 17.99
N ALA A 376 -17.21 3.08 19.24
CA ALA A 376 -17.76 4.09 20.14
C ALA A 376 -16.80 5.28 20.36
N VAL A 377 -15.49 5.00 20.49
CA VAL A 377 -14.47 6.04 20.64
C VAL A 377 -14.38 6.92 19.38
N MET A 378 -14.35 6.30 18.20
CA MET A 378 -14.28 7.04 16.93
C MET A 378 -15.59 7.78 16.63
N GLU A 379 -16.74 7.20 16.95
CA GLU A 379 -18.05 7.83 16.80
C GLU A 379 -18.10 9.13 17.59
N ALA A 380 -17.75 9.10 18.88
CA ALA A 380 -17.69 10.29 19.72
C ALA A 380 -16.73 11.34 19.13
N ARG A 381 -15.56 10.90 18.63
CA ARG A 381 -14.58 11.78 17.98
C ARG A 381 -15.12 12.44 16.71
N LEU A 382 -15.71 11.66 15.80
CA LEU A 382 -16.28 12.16 14.55
C LEU A 382 -17.46 13.09 14.80
N THR A 383 -18.32 12.78 15.77
CA THR A 383 -19.42 13.67 16.16
C THR A 383 -18.91 15.00 16.71
N ALA A 384 -17.84 15.01 17.52
CA ALA A 384 -17.22 16.23 18.00
C ALA A 384 -16.63 17.07 16.84
N ILE A 385 -15.93 16.41 15.91
CA ILE A 385 -15.39 17.03 14.69
C ILE A 385 -16.50 17.66 13.85
N GLU A 386 -17.58 16.92 13.58
CA GLU A 386 -18.74 17.40 12.81
C GLU A 386 -19.48 18.56 13.52
N ALA A 387 -19.45 18.63 14.85
CA ALA A 387 -19.98 19.76 15.60
C ALA A 387 -19.08 21.00 15.48
N MET A 388 -17.75 20.81 15.55
CA MET A 388 -16.77 21.88 15.32
C MET A 388 -16.87 22.45 13.90
N GLU A 389 -16.97 21.61 12.87
CA GLU A 389 -17.08 22.06 11.47
C GLU A 389 -18.36 22.88 11.20
N ARG A 390 -19.46 22.58 11.90
CA ARG A 390 -20.71 23.34 11.80
C ARG A 390 -20.63 24.71 12.46
N THR A 391 -19.81 24.85 13.50
CA THR A 391 -19.66 26.10 14.26
C THR A 391 -18.54 26.97 13.68
N GLU A 392 -17.48 26.36 13.16
CA GLU A 392 -16.30 27.05 12.61
C GLU A 392 -15.84 26.41 11.28
N PRO A 393 -16.50 26.72 10.15
CA PRO A 393 -16.13 26.17 8.85
C PRO A 393 -14.67 26.51 8.49
N GLY A 394 -13.84 25.48 8.29
CA GLY A 394 -12.46 25.61 7.81
C GLY A 394 -11.34 25.54 8.87
N LEU A 395 -11.68 25.37 10.16
CA LEU A 395 -10.67 25.23 11.22
C LEU A 395 -9.74 24.02 10.99
N LEU A 396 -10.31 22.89 10.53
CA LEU A 396 -9.59 21.63 10.36
C LEU A 396 -8.75 21.55 9.08
N VAL A 397 -8.99 22.41 8.09
CA VAL A 397 -8.22 22.43 6.84
C VAL A 397 -6.83 23.06 7.06
N ARG A 398 -6.65 23.79 8.17
CA ARG A 398 -5.40 24.52 8.50
C ARG A 398 -4.49 23.80 9.50
N ALA A 399 -4.96 22.71 10.11
CA ALA A 399 -4.21 21.87 11.05
C ALA A 399 -3.65 20.64 10.33
#